data_AF-V9D8X1-F1
#
_entry.id   AF-V9D8X1-F1
#
_cell.length_a   1.000
_cell.length_b   1.000
_cell.length_c   1.000
_cell.angle_alpha   90.00
_cell.angle_beta   90.00
_cell.angle_gamma   90.00
#
_symmetry.space_group_name_H-M   'P 1'
#
loop_
_entity.id
_entity.type
_entity.pdbx_description
1 polymer ?
#
loop_
_entity_poly.entity_id
_entity_poly.type
_entity_poly.pdbx_seq_one_letter_code
_entity_poly.pdbx_strand_id
1 'polypeptide(L)'
;MMSSDSSSNSYAATLQSLLPPACPHHVLSLPVSPCKPHAPSHTISNLSLHPVLESALHILNMDLPAAHFLLRHMQAAPAWEAMYLHGLLHRIEGDLDNARAWYGDVKESEVFKWVWGGMDSGGDDASHPMTSPEAAFQSAMSFLTRVEVYKSFSLSTKSRSDAISSEKDVPAEDELAEISLCEIRRLLSFCERKFGTKPVMDASDVWVSMNEKHADKATQMITGGEGWRTF
;
A
#
# COMPACT_ATOMS: atom_id res chain seq x y z
N MET A 1 -40.45 -23.01 2.36
CA MET A 1 -39.17 -22.62 2.99
C MET A 1 -38.41 -21.80 1.97
N MET A 2 -38.35 -20.48 2.15
CA MET A 2 -37.52 -19.62 1.33
C MET A 2 -36.10 -19.75 1.84
N SER A 3 -35.21 -20.31 1.01
CA SER A 3 -33.78 -20.23 1.24
C SER A 3 -33.38 -18.76 1.16
N SER A 4 -33.08 -18.17 2.31
CA SER A 4 -32.34 -16.93 2.36
C SER A 4 -30.92 -17.23 1.85
N ASP A 5 -30.64 -16.88 0.59
CA ASP A 5 -29.27 -16.69 0.13
C ASP A 5 -28.67 -15.57 0.99
N SER A 6 -28.03 -15.94 2.09
CA SER A 6 -27.04 -15.08 2.72
C SER A 6 -25.98 -14.86 1.67
N SER A 7 -25.96 -13.68 1.04
CA SER A 7 -24.85 -13.23 0.22
C SER A 7 -23.59 -13.36 1.07
N SER A 8 -22.86 -14.45 0.86
CA SER A 8 -21.59 -14.69 1.52
C SER A 8 -20.66 -13.62 1.00
N ASN A 9 -20.35 -12.62 1.83
CA ASN A 9 -19.32 -11.62 1.52
C ASN A 9 -18.04 -12.39 1.22
N SER A 10 -17.69 -12.46 -0.06
CA SER A 10 -16.48 -13.12 -0.52
C SER A 10 -15.37 -12.09 -0.69
N TYR A 11 -14.12 -12.57 -0.68
CA TYR A 11 -12.96 -11.75 -1.04
C TYR A 11 -13.17 -11.05 -2.39
N ALA A 12 -13.59 -11.79 -3.42
CA ALA A 12 -13.77 -11.27 -4.77
C ALA A 12 -14.86 -10.17 -4.82
N ALA A 13 -16.00 -10.38 -4.14
CA ALA A 13 -17.07 -9.38 -4.07
C ALA A 13 -16.62 -8.12 -3.33
N THR A 14 -15.88 -8.29 -2.23
CA THR A 14 -15.33 -7.16 -1.45
C THR A 14 -14.32 -6.38 -2.28
N LEU A 15 -13.38 -7.07 -2.93
CA LEU A 15 -12.39 -6.45 -3.80
C LEU A 15 -13.04 -5.70 -4.96
N GLN A 16 -14.04 -6.30 -5.61
CA GLN A 16 -14.80 -5.66 -6.69
C GLN A 16 -15.56 -4.42 -6.21
N SER A 17 -16.05 -4.40 -4.96
CA SER A 17 -16.70 -3.21 -4.40
C SER A 17 -15.72 -2.07 -4.08
N LEU A 18 -14.43 -2.41 -3.90
CA LEU A 18 -13.36 -1.47 -3.58
C LEU A 18 -12.54 -1.04 -4.83
N LEU A 19 -12.67 -1.75 -5.97
CA LEU A 19 -11.90 -1.50 -7.19
C LEU A 19 -12.78 -1.34 -8.46
N PRO A 20 -12.53 -0.33 -9.32
CA PRO A 20 -11.77 0.89 -9.00
C PRO A 20 -12.49 1.62 -7.85
N PRO A 21 -11.74 2.31 -6.97
CA PRO A 21 -12.35 2.93 -5.80
C PRO A 21 -13.39 3.96 -6.27
N ALA A 22 -14.59 3.91 -5.67
CA ALA A 22 -15.72 4.76 -6.08
C ALA A 22 -15.42 6.26 -5.89
N CYS A 23 -14.43 6.58 -5.05
CA CYS A 23 -13.70 7.84 -5.06
C CYS A 23 -12.28 7.54 -5.53
N PRO A 24 -11.71 8.28 -6.51
CA PRO A 24 -10.30 8.15 -6.84
C PRO A 24 -9.47 8.22 -5.56
N HIS A 25 -8.57 7.27 -5.34
CA HIS A 25 -7.58 7.41 -4.28
C HIS A 25 -6.81 8.70 -4.57
N HIS A 26 -7.06 9.74 -3.78
CA HIS A 26 -6.18 10.88 -3.78
C HIS A 26 -4.80 10.36 -3.41
N VAL A 27 -3.84 10.57 -4.31
CA VAL A 27 -2.45 10.10 -4.20
C VAL A 27 -1.81 10.56 -2.88
N LEU A 28 -2.44 11.52 -2.20
CA LEU A 28 -2.05 12.08 -0.92
C LEU A 28 -3.32 12.36 -0.10
N SER A 29 -3.66 11.47 0.83
CA SER A 29 -4.49 11.86 1.96
C SER A 29 -3.60 12.65 2.92
N LEU A 30 -3.84 13.95 3.08
CA LEU A 30 -3.09 14.75 4.06
C LEU A 30 -3.18 14.09 5.45
N PRO A 31 -2.17 14.30 6.32
CA PRO A 31 -1.99 13.59 7.59
C PRO A 31 -3.04 13.91 8.67
N VAL A 32 -4.17 14.51 8.30
CA VAL A 32 -5.19 14.98 9.22
C VAL A 32 -6.53 14.37 8.89
N SER A 33 -6.84 13.35 9.69
CA SER A 33 -8.16 12.79 9.98
C SER A 33 -8.52 11.57 9.13
N PRO A 34 -9.01 10.48 9.77
CA PRO A 34 -9.37 9.27 9.05
C PRO A 34 -10.46 9.63 8.05
N CYS A 35 -10.15 9.48 6.76
CA CYS A 35 -11.20 9.44 5.77
C CYS A 35 -12.18 8.36 6.23
N LYS A 36 -13.48 8.68 6.24
CA LYS A 36 -14.47 7.71 6.68
C LYS A 36 -14.34 6.48 5.79
N PRO A 37 -14.15 5.27 6.34
CA PRO A 37 -14.03 4.07 5.53
C PRO A 37 -15.22 3.93 4.57
N HIS A 38 -14.96 3.47 3.35
CA HIS A 38 -16.00 3.29 2.33
C HIS A 38 -17.05 2.25 2.76
N ALA A 39 -16.61 1.22 3.46
CA ALA A 39 -17.41 0.18 4.08
C ALA A 39 -17.01 -0.01 5.55
N PRO A 40 -17.92 -0.53 6.41
CA PRO A 40 -17.58 -0.90 7.78
C PRO A 40 -16.41 -1.90 7.82
N SER A 41 -15.47 -1.70 8.74
CA SER A 41 -14.26 -2.54 8.87
C SER A 41 -14.57 -4.03 9.02
N HIS A 42 -15.67 -4.39 9.70
CA HIS A 42 -16.07 -5.79 9.87
C HIS A 42 -16.43 -6.50 8.56
N THR A 43 -16.80 -5.76 7.51
CA THR A 43 -17.02 -6.34 6.17
C THR A 43 -15.75 -7.00 5.65
N ILE A 44 -14.59 -6.44 5.98
CA ILE A 44 -13.27 -6.94 5.60
C ILE A 44 -12.79 -7.98 6.61
N SER A 45 -12.81 -7.69 7.92
CA SER A 45 -12.28 -8.61 8.93
C SER A 45 -13.05 -9.94 9.01
N ASN A 46 -14.36 -9.95 8.70
CA ASN A 46 -15.15 -11.18 8.65
C ASN A 46 -14.71 -12.15 7.54
N LEU A 47 -13.93 -11.69 6.56
CA LEU A 47 -13.35 -12.57 5.53
C LEU A 47 -12.26 -13.48 6.12
N SER A 48 -11.70 -13.13 7.29
CA SER A 48 -10.62 -13.86 7.96
C SER A 48 -9.46 -14.17 7.02
N LEU A 49 -8.96 -13.17 6.30
CA LEU A 49 -7.92 -13.38 5.29
C LEU A 49 -6.53 -13.48 5.93
N HIS A 50 -5.53 -13.79 5.11
CA HIS A 50 -4.15 -13.53 5.51
C HIS A 50 -4.00 -12.03 5.88
N PRO A 51 -3.37 -11.66 7.02
CA PRO A 51 -3.31 -10.29 7.52
C PRO A 51 -2.78 -9.25 6.51
N VAL A 52 -1.89 -9.65 5.60
CA VAL A 52 -1.41 -8.77 4.51
C VAL A 52 -2.52 -8.42 3.51
N LEU A 53 -3.33 -9.40 3.09
CA LEU A 53 -4.47 -9.17 2.20
C LEU A 53 -5.55 -8.33 2.90
N GLU A 54 -5.82 -8.61 4.17
CA GLU A 54 -6.74 -7.83 4.99
C GLU A 54 -6.29 -6.36 5.09
N SER A 55 -5.00 -6.12 5.36
CA SER A 55 -4.42 -4.78 5.41
C SER A 55 -4.57 -4.03 4.08
N ALA A 56 -4.36 -4.72 2.94
CA ALA A 56 -4.50 -4.12 1.62
C ALA A 56 -5.95 -3.73 1.32
N LEU A 57 -6.92 -4.55 1.73
CA LEU A 57 -8.35 -4.20 1.64
C LEU A 57 -8.69 -3.01 2.52
N HIS A 58 -8.13 -2.91 3.73
CA HIS A 58 -8.33 -1.74 4.59
C HIS A 58 -7.75 -0.46 3.97
N ILE A 59 -6.59 -0.54 3.31
CA ILE A 59 -6.03 0.59 2.55
C ILE A 59 -6.97 1.02 1.42
N LEU A 60 -7.46 0.08 0.61
CA LEU A 60 -8.43 0.37 -0.45
C LEU A 60 -9.74 0.94 0.11
N ASN A 61 -10.11 0.53 1.32
CA ASN A 61 -11.29 1.01 2.04
C ASN A 61 -11.08 2.38 2.71
N MET A 62 -9.89 2.98 2.60
CA MET A 62 -9.49 4.19 3.32
C MET A 62 -9.53 4.06 4.86
N ASP A 63 -9.50 2.82 5.37
CA ASP A 63 -9.43 2.48 6.78
C ASP A 63 -7.96 2.32 7.22
N LEU A 64 -7.20 3.40 7.08
CA LEU A 64 -5.76 3.42 7.37
C LEU A 64 -5.42 3.01 8.80
N PRO A 65 -6.20 3.37 9.85
CA PRO A 65 -5.93 2.89 11.21
C PRO A 65 -5.99 1.37 11.36
N ALA A 66 -6.95 0.69 10.70
CA ALA A 66 -7.03 -0.76 10.72
C ALA A 66 -5.85 -1.40 9.98
N ALA A 67 -5.44 -0.83 8.83
CA ALA A 67 -4.25 -1.29 8.11
C ALA A 67 -2.98 -1.15 8.96
N HIS A 68 -2.75 0.02 9.59
CA HIS A 68 -1.65 0.26 10.53
C HIS A 68 -1.62 -0.76 11.67
N PHE A 69 -2.79 -1.00 12.28
CA PHE A 69 -2.93 -1.95 13.37
C PHE A 69 -2.46 -3.35 12.99
N LEU A 70 -2.75 -3.82 11.77
CA LEU A 70 -2.31 -5.13 11.30
C LEU A 70 -0.81 -5.10 10.96
N LEU A 71 -0.35 -4.13 10.16
CA LEU A 71 1.00 -4.10 9.61
C LEU A 71 2.11 -3.95 10.65
N ARG A 72 1.86 -3.25 11.76
CA ARG A 72 2.83 -3.11 12.86
C ARG A 72 3.23 -4.46 13.50
N HIS A 73 2.41 -5.50 13.33
CA HIS A 73 2.71 -6.84 13.84
C HIS A 73 3.53 -7.69 12.85
N MET A 74 3.85 -7.15 11.66
CA MET A 74 4.56 -7.83 10.56
C MET A 74 5.62 -6.91 9.92
N GLN A 75 6.25 -6.08 10.73
CA GLN A 75 7.13 -4.99 10.27
C GLN A 75 8.61 -5.38 10.13
N ALA A 76 8.94 -6.68 10.10
CA ALA A 76 10.30 -7.16 10.01
C ALA A 76 10.41 -8.39 9.11
N ALA A 77 11.61 -8.63 8.58
CA ALA A 77 11.92 -9.83 7.84
C ALA A 77 11.55 -11.08 8.67
N PRO A 78 10.95 -12.13 8.06
CA PRO A 78 10.75 -12.30 6.62
C PRO A 78 9.40 -11.81 6.07
N ALA A 79 8.66 -10.94 6.77
CA ALA A 79 7.34 -10.44 6.33
C ALA A 79 7.44 -9.32 5.27
N TRP A 80 8.13 -9.60 4.17
CA TRP A 80 8.46 -8.61 3.14
C TRP A 80 7.24 -7.95 2.50
N GLU A 81 6.14 -8.69 2.31
CA GLU A 81 4.90 -8.15 1.75
C GLU A 81 4.24 -7.14 2.69
N ALA A 82 4.27 -7.40 4.00
CA ALA A 82 3.76 -6.49 5.00
C ALA A 82 4.65 -5.25 5.12
N MET A 83 5.98 -5.42 5.14
CA MET A 83 6.93 -4.31 5.13
C MET A 83 6.75 -3.41 3.90
N TYR A 84 6.55 -4.00 2.71
CA TYR A 84 6.25 -3.26 1.49
C TYR A 84 4.94 -2.48 1.59
N LEU A 85 3.87 -3.15 2.05
CA LEU A 85 2.55 -2.55 2.21
C LEU A 85 2.54 -1.42 3.24
N HIS A 86 3.41 -1.48 4.26
CA HIS A 86 3.62 -0.40 5.23
C HIS A 86 4.22 0.84 4.56
N GLY A 87 5.20 0.68 3.66
CA GLY A 87 5.72 1.77 2.86
C GLY A 87 4.64 2.40 1.96
N LEU A 88 3.80 1.58 1.34
CA LEU A 88 2.67 2.03 0.51
C LEU A 88 1.64 2.82 1.36
N LEU A 89 1.36 2.35 2.57
CA LEU A 89 0.47 3.02 3.52
C LEU A 89 0.99 4.44 3.85
N HIS A 90 2.27 4.57 4.23
CA HIS A 90 2.87 5.88 4.49
C HIS A 90 2.88 6.80 3.27
N ARG A 91 3.07 6.26 2.07
CA ARG A 91 2.93 7.04 0.82
C ARG A 91 1.52 7.65 0.70
N ILE A 92 0.48 6.87 0.97
CA ILE A 92 -0.93 7.33 0.93
C ILE A 92 -1.19 8.41 1.99
N GLU A 93 -0.57 8.32 3.16
CA GLU A 93 -0.60 9.33 4.23
C GLU A 93 0.20 10.60 3.90
N GLY A 94 0.96 10.57 2.79
CA GLY A 94 1.83 11.64 2.35
C GLY A 94 3.16 11.72 3.11
N ASP A 95 3.51 10.72 3.90
CA ASP A 95 4.81 10.57 4.53
C ASP A 95 5.79 9.86 3.56
N LEU A 96 6.28 10.65 2.61
CA LEU A 96 7.10 10.13 1.51
C LEU A 96 8.50 9.73 1.97
N ASP A 97 9.03 10.32 3.04
CA ASP A 97 10.35 9.97 3.57
C ASP A 97 10.32 8.57 4.19
N ASN A 98 9.29 8.27 5.00
CA ASN A 98 9.11 6.91 5.52
C ASN A 98 8.80 5.92 4.40
N ALA A 99 7.99 6.29 3.40
CA ALA A 99 7.74 5.44 2.25
C ALA A 99 9.05 5.07 1.51
N ARG A 100 9.95 6.04 1.28
CA ARG A 100 11.27 5.80 0.67
C ARG A 100 12.13 4.84 1.50
N ALA A 101 12.16 5.02 2.81
CA ALA A 101 12.91 4.14 3.71
C ALA A 101 12.40 2.69 3.63
N TRP A 102 11.08 2.48 3.72
CA TRP A 102 10.47 1.16 3.59
C TRP A 102 10.73 0.52 2.23
N TYR A 103 10.63 1.30 1.14
CA TYR A 103 10.92 0.79 -0.20
C TYR A 103 12.38 0.37 -0.33
N GLY A 104 13.30 1.13 0.29
CA GLY A 104 14.72 0.77 0.38
C GLY A 104 14.96 -0.54 1.11
N ASP A 105 14.26 -0.76 2.24
CA ASP A 105 14.36 -1.98 3.06
C ASP A 105 13.91 -3.24 2.31
N VAL A 106 12.98 -3.11 1.37
CA VAL A 106 12.35 -4.25 0.67
C VAL A 106 12.69 -4.35 -0.82
N LYS A 107 13.55 -3.47 -1.37
CA LYS A 107 13.85 -3.42 -2.81
C LYS A 107 14.38 -4.74 -3.41
N GLU A 108 15.02 -5.57 -2.58
CA GLU A 108 15.55 -6.87 -2.98
C GLU A 108 14.55 -8.02 -2.84
N SER A 109 13.40 -7.78 -2.24
CA SER A 109 12.35 -8.79 -2.07
C SER A 109 11.68 -9.16 -3.39
N GLU A 110 11.12 -10.37 -3.45
CA GLU A 110 10.37 -10.85 -4.61
C GLU A 110 9.13 -9.98 -4.89
N VAL A 111 8.39 -9.58 -3.85
CA VAL A 111 7.20 -8.74 -3.97
C VAL A 111 7.52 -7.38 -4.59
N PHE A 112 8.62 -6.74 -4.18
CA PHE A 112 8.99 -5.44 -4.74
C PHE A 112 9.33 -5.55 -6.23
N LYS A 113 10.10 -6.58 -6.60
CA LYS A 113 10.47 -6.87 -7.98
C LYS A 113 9.25 -7.23 -8.83
N TRP A 114 8.29 -7.94 -8.25
CA TRP A 114 7.03 -8.26 -8.92
C TRP A 114 6.19 -7.02 -9.22
N VAL A 115 6.09 -6.11 -8.25
CA VAL A 115 5.24 -4.91 -8.38
C VAL A 115 5.85 -3.91 -9.35
N TRP A 116 7.14 -3.60 -9.21
CA TRP A 116 7.80 -2.56 -10.01
C TRP A 116 8.49 -3.10 -11.26
N GLY A 117 8.63 -4.42 -11.37
CA GLY A 117 9.31 -5.04 -12.50
C GLY A 117 8.52 -4.90 -13.80
N GLY A 118 8.98 -4.04 -14.71
CA GLY A 118 8.29 -3.81 -15.99
C GLY A 118 7.06 -2.91 -15.90
N MET A 119 6.94 -2.10 -14.84
CA MET A 119 5.87 -1.10 -14.68
C MET A 119 5.78 -0.14 -15.89
N ASP A 120 6.92 0.18 -16.49
CA ASP A 120 7.02 1.09 -17.65
C ASP A 120 6.51 0.47 -18.97
N SER A 121 6.23 -0.84 -18.99
CA SER A 121 5.76 -1.54 -20.20
C SER A 121 4.23 -1.54 -20.36
N GLY A 122 3.48 -0.95 -19.42
CA GLY A 122 2.03 -0.72 -19.53
C GLY A 122 1.16 -1.98 -19.61
N GLY A 123 1.73 -3.15 -19.34
CA GLY A 123 1.02 -4.43 -19.32
C GLY A 123 0.68 -4.86 -17.90
N ASP A 124 -0.60 -5.20 -17.66
CA ASP A 124 -1.08 -5.83 -16.42
C ASP A 124 -0.56 -7.27 -16.23
N ASP A 125 0.17 -7.80 -17.22
CA ASP A 125 0.68 -9.16 -17.19
C ASP A 125 2.07 -9.23 -16.52
N ALA A 126 2.10 -9.82 -15.34
CA ALA A 126 3.31 -10.10 -14.56
C ALA A 126 4.24 -11.16 -15.19
N SER A 127 3.97 -11.58 -16.44
CA SER A 127 4.80 -12.51 -17.22
C SER A 127 5.97 -11.86 -17.96
N HIS A 128 6.13 -10.53 -17.85
CA HIS A 128 7.19 -9.76 -18.53
C HIS A 128 8.60 -10.00 -17.95
N PRO A 129 9.67 -9.83 -18.76
CA PRO A 129 11.04 -10.16 -18.38
C PRO A 129 11.46 -9.40 -17.13
N MET A 130 12.02 -10.13 -16.16
CA MET A 130 12.60 -9.58 -14.93
C MET A 130 13.52 -8.40 -15.27
N THR A 131 13.03 -7.19 -15.05
CA THR A 131 13.88 -6.01 -14.97
C THR A 131 14.78 -6.15 -13.74
N SER A 132 15.96 -5.53 -13.76
CA SER A 132 16.89 -5.65 -12.64
C SER A 132 16.27 -5.05 -11.37
N PRO A 133 16.65 -5.54 -10.17
CA PRO A 133 16.21 -4.97 -8.89
C PRO A 133 16.42 -3.46 -8.82
N GLU A 134 17.55 -3.00 -9.38
CA GLU A 134 17.89 -1.59 -9.44
C GLU A 134 16.93 -0.80 -10.33
N ALA A 135 16.57 -1.32 -11.51
CA ALA A 135 15.61 -0.64 -12.40
C ALA A 135 14.23 -0.50 -11.73
N ALA A 136 13.73 -1.58 -11.11
CA ALA A 136 12.48 -1.57 -10.35
C ALA A 136 12.52 -0.52 -9.21
N PHE A 137 13.63 -0.45 -8.48
CA PHE A 137 13.80 0.53 -7.40
C PHE A 137 13.84 1.97 -7.92
N GLN A 138 14.54 2.21 -9.04
CA GLN A 138 14.57 3.54 -9.67
C GLN A 138 13.20 3.98 -10.16
N SER A 139 12.40 3.09 -10.76
CA SER A 139 11.03 3.41 -11.17
C SER A 139 10.16 3.80 -9.97
N ALA A 140 10.25 3.06 -8.85
CA ALA A 140 9.53 3.38 -7.62
C ALA A 140 9.96 4.73 -7.01
N MET A 141 11.26 5.01 -6.98
CA MET A 141 11.80 6.28 -6.46
C MET A 141 11.41 7.48 -7.33
N SER A 142 11.45 7.30 -8.65
CA SER A 142 10.98 8.29 -9.63
C SER A 142 9.51 8.60 -9.41
N PHE A 143 8.67 7.58 -9.22
CA PHE A 143 7.26 7.77 -8.88
C PHE A 143 7.07 8.57 -7.59
N LEU A 144 7.75 8.20 -6.48
CA LEU A 144 7.66 8.96 -5.22
C LEU A 144 8.08 10.43 -5.38
N THR A 145 9.10 10.72 -6.20
CA THR A 145 9.51 12.10 -6.51
C THR A 145 8.43 12.86 -7.27
N ARG A 146 7.75 12.20 -8.23
CA ARG A 146 6.63 12.82 -8.95
C ARG A 146 5.45 13.11 -8.02
N VAL A 147 5.15 12.20 -7.09
CA VAL A 147 4.13 12.40 -6.04
C VAL A 147 4.50 13.60 -5.14
N GLU A 148 5.76 13.74 -4.77
CA GLU A 148 6.26 14.85 -3.96
C GLU A 148 6.15 16.21 -4.66
N VAL A 149 6.46 16.26 -5.95
CA VAL A 149 6.28 17.46 -6.79
C VAL A 149 4.80 17.84 -6.85
N TYR A 150 3.92 16.86 -7.11
CA TYR A 150 2.47 17.09 -7.13
C TYR A 150 1.94 17.59 -5.77
N LYS A 151 2.39 16.99 -4.65
CA LYS A 151 2.06 17.43 -3.28
C LYS A 151 2.40 18.89 -3.07
N SER A 152 3.63 19.26 -3.40
CA SER A 152 4.17 20.60 -3.19
C SER A 152 3.42 21.63 -4.03
N PHE A 153 3.09 21.29 -5.28
CA PHE A 153 2.28 22.12 -6.15
C PHE A 153 0.86 22.33 -5.59
N SER A 154 0.18 21.26 -5.18
CA SER A 154 -1.18 21.31 -4.60
C SER A 154 -1.26 22.14 -3.31
N LEU A 155 -0.21 22.12 -2.48
CA LEU A 155 -0.12 22.96 -1.28
C LEU A 155 0.15 24.44 -1.60
N SER A 156 0.96 24.71 -2.62
CA SER A 156 1.29 26.07 -3.08
C SER A 156 0.08 26.77 -3.71
N THR A 157 -0.70 26.07 -4.55
CA THR A 157 -1.90 26.61 -5.20
C THR A 157 -3.03 26.90 -4.20
N LYS A 158 -3.21 26.08 -3.17
CA LYS A 158 -4.14 26.37 -2.05
C LYS A 158 -3.76 27.64 -1.28
N SER A 159 -2.50 28.07 -1.35
CA SER A 159 -1.99 29.26 -0.65
C SER A 159 -1.92 30.50 -1.54
N ARG A 160 -2.09 30.39 -2.87
CA ARG A 160 -2.02 31.51 -3.82
C ARG A 160 -3.20 31.48 -4.79
N SER A 161 -4.23 32.26 -4.48
CA SER A 161 -5.38 32.48 -5.36
C SER A 161 -5.06 33.27 -6.63
N ASP A 162 -3.86 33.85 -6.80
CA ASP A 162 -3.61 34.83 -7.88
C ASP A 162 -2.19 34.80 -8.47
N ALA A 163 -1.69 33.65 -8.93
CA ALA A 163 -0.47 33.64 -9.74
C ALA A 163 -0.50 32.57 -10.83
N ILE A 164 -0.64 33.02 -12.08
CA ILE A 164 -0.48 32.24 -13.30
C ILE A 164 0.96 31.71 -13.32
N SER A 165 1.14 30.42 -13.01
CA SER A 165 2.40 29.71 -13.22
C SER A 165 2.23 28.65 -14.30
N SER A 166 3.21 28.59 -15.20
CA SER A 166 3.37 27.62 -16.28
C SER A 166 3.06 26.18 -15.83
N GLU A 167 1.95 25.61 -16.32
CA GLU A 167 1.44 24.25 -16.05
C GLU A 167 2.31 23.10 -16.58
N LYS A 168 3.42 23.38 -17.29
CA LYS A 168 4.09 22.36 -18.13
C LYS A 168 4.89 21.28 -17.40
N ASP A 169 5.21 21.43 -16.12
CA ASP A 169 6.12 20.52 -15.40
C ASP A 169 5.46 19.75 -14.23
N VAL A 170 4.16 19.91 -14.00
CA VAL A 170 3.44 19.20 -12.92
C VAL A 170 2.89 17.88 -13.47
N PRO A 171 3.20 16.72 -12.86
CA PRO A 171 2.59 15.45 -13.26
C PRO A 171 1.07 15.51 -13.16
N ALA A 172 0.35 14.94 -14.13
CA ALA A 172 -1.10 14.85 -14.10
C ALA A 172 -1.55 13.94 -12.94
N GLU A 173 -2.55 14.39 -12.16
CA GLU A 173 -3.09 13.62 -11.02
C GLU A 173 -3.58 12.23 -11.45
N ASP A 174 -4.29 12.16 -12.58
CA ASP A 174 -4.82 10.90 -13.13
C ASP A 174 -3.70 9.90 -13.46
N GLU A 175 -2.55 10.38 -13.95
CA GLU A 175 -1.41 9.50 -14.25
C GLU A 175 -0.79 8.93 -12.97
N LEU A 176 -0.64 9.77 -11.94
CA LEU A 176 -0.14 9.32 -10.64
C LEU A 176 -1.12 8.36 -9.95
N ALA A 177 -2.43 8.62 -10.09
CA ALA A 177 -3.48 7.76 -9.57
C ALA A 177 -3.46 6.40 -10.26
N GLU A 178 -3.28 6.33 -11.58
CA GLU A 178 -3.20 5.07 -12.31
C GLU A 178 -1.95 4.26 -11.92
N ILE A 179 -0.79 4.90 -11.78
CA ILE A 179 0.43 4.21 -11.29
C ILE A 179 0.21 3.68 -9.87
N SER A 180 -0.37 4.49 -8.98
CA SER A 180 -0.70 4.08 -7.61
C SER A 180 -1.68 2.91 -7.57
N LEU A 181 -2.66 2.89 -8.48
CA LEU A 181 -3.66 1.84 -8.59
C LEU A 181 -3.06 0.55 -9.17
N CYS A 182 -2.20 0.67 -10.18
CA CYS A 182 -1.45 -0.45 -10.73
C CYS A 182 -0.55 -1.08 -9.66
N GLU A 183 0.11 -0.27 -8.83
CA GLU A 183 0.98 -0.73 -7.74
C GLU A 183 0.21 -1.64 -6.77
N ILE A 184 -0.93 -1.19 -6.24
CA ILE A 184 -1.71 -1.98 -5.28
C ILE A 184 -2.36 -3.20 -5.93
N ARG A 185 -2.77 -3.13 -7.22
CA ARG A 185 -3.28 -4.28 -7.97
C ARG A 185 -2.23 -5.37 -8.15
N ARG A 186 -1.01 -4.99 -8.53
CA ARG A 186 0.11 -5.94 -8.69
C ARG A 186 0.52 -6.56 -7.36
N LEU A 187 0.52 -5.78 -6.28
CA LEU A 187 0.76 -6.27 -4.93
C LEU A 187 -0.31 -7.29 -4.51
N LEU A 188 -1.58 -6.97 -4.69
CA LEU A 188 -2.68 -7.88 -4.40
C LEU A 188 -2.55 -9.17 -5.21
N SER A 189 -2.30 -9.08 -6.52
CA SER A 189 -2.09 -10.28 -7.35
C SER A 189 -0.95 -11.16 -6.85
N PHE A 190 0.17 -10.56 -6.40
CA PHE A 190 1.26 -11.30 -5.78
C PHE A 190 0.82 -12.00 -4.49
N CYS A 191 0.15 -11.26 -3.60
CA CYS A 191 -0.31 -11.77 -2.31
C CYS A 191 -1.39 -12.86 -2.47
N GLU A 192 -2.30 -12.71 -3.43
CA GLU A 192 -3.31 -13.71 -3.78
C GLU A 192 -2.66 -15.01 -4.24
N ARG A 193 -1.62 -14.93 -5.08
CA ARG A 193 -0.86 -16.12 -5.53
C ARG A 193 -0.10 -16.76 -4.37
N LYS A 194 0.48 -15.96 -3.48
CA LYS A 194 1.32 -16.44 -2.39
C LYS A 194 0.53 -17.03 -1.21
N PHE A 195 -0.53 -16.35 -0.78
CA PHE A 195 -1.27 -16.68 0.44
C PHE A 195 -2.64 -17.33 0.15
N GLY A 196 -3.19 -17.15 -1.05
CA GLY A 196 -4.56 -17.50 -1.35
C GLY A 196 -5.57 -16.54 -0.73
N THR A 197 -6.85 -16.70 -1.09
CA THR A 197 -7.95 -15.80 -0.71
C THR A 197 -9.02 -16.50 0.14
N LYS A 198 -8.73 -17.72 0.59
CA LYS A 198 -9.63 -18.49 1.46
C LYS A 198 -9.49 -17.99 2.90
N PRO A 199 -10.56 -18.10 3.71
CA PRO A 199 -10.48 -17.83 5.14
C PRO A 199 -9.37 -18.64 5.82
N VAL A 200 -8.57 -17.97 6.63
CA VAL A 200 -7.50 -18.48 7.46
C VAL A 200 -8.03 -18.55 8.90
N MET A 201 -8.17 -19.77 9.43
CA MET A 201 -8.70 -20.00 10.78
C MET A 201 -7.68 -19.71 11.87
N ASP A 202 -6.38 -19.83 11.55
CA ASP A 202 -5.27 -19.55 12.45
C ASP A 202 -4.15 -18.87 11.65
N ALA A 203 -3.92 -17.59 11.97
CA ALA A 203 -2.86 -16.78 11.39
C ALA A 203 -1.75 -16.48 12.41
N SER A 204 -1.68 -17.22 13.53
CA SER A 204 -0.73 -16.98 14.62
C SER A 204 0.73 -16.95 14.14
N ASP A 205 1.09 -17.88 13.24
CA ASP A 205 2.43 -18.00 12.66
C ASP A 205 2.79 -16.87 11.66
N VAL A 206 1.81 -16.09 11.23
CA VAL A 206 2.01 -14.95 10.31
C VAL A 206 2.53 -13.72 11.08
N TRP A 207 2.17 -13.59 12.35
CA TRP A 207 2.59 -12.46 13.17
C TRP A 207 4.08 -12.59 13.51
N VAL A 208 4.91 -11.78 12.86
CA VAL A 208 6.37 -11.76 13.07
C VAL A 208 6.75 -10.89 14.29
N SER A 209 5.79 -10.24 14.95
CA SER A 209 6.08 -9.43 16.13
C SER A 209 6.48 -10.26 17.34
N MET A 210 7.65 -9.95 17.89
CA MET A 210 8.09 -10.31 19.25
C MET A 210 8.38 -11.79 19.52
N ASN A 211 8.65 -12.63 18.52
CA ASN A 211 9.49 -13.80 18.81
C ASN A 211 10.88 -13.27 19.21
N GLU A 212 11.40 -13.66 20.38
CA GLU A 212 12.64 -13.13 21.00
C GLU A 212 13.82 -12.97 20.02
N LYS A 213 13.85 -13.78 18.94
CA LYS A 213 14.89 -13.74 17.90
C LYS A 213 14.86 -12.51 16.97
N HIS A 214 13.77 -11.76 16.90
CA HIS A 214 13.61 -10.61 15.99
C HIS A 214 13.18 -9.32 16.69
N ALA A 215 13.01 -9.35 18.02
CA ALA A 215 12.56 -8.20 18.81
C ALA A 215 13.50 -6.99 18.68
N ASP A 216 14.82 -7.20 18.65
CA ASP A 216 15.78 -6.08 18.54
C ASP A 216 15.74 -5.40 17.17
N LYS A 217 15.57 -6.18 16.08
CA LYS A 217 15.42 -5.62 14.73
C LYS A 217 14.08 -4.89 14.58
N ALA A 218 13.00 -5.49 15.08
CA ALA A 218 11.70 -4.82 15.11
C ALA A 218 11.76 -3.53 15.94
N THR A 219 12.47 -3.55 17.08
CA THR A 219 12.67 -2.37 17.94
C THR A 219 13.53 -1.32 17.25
N GLN A 220 14.62 -1.68 16.57
CA GLN A 220 15.42 -0.71 15.79
C GLN A 220 14.62 -0.08 14.65
N MET A 221 13.75 -0.86 14.01
CA MET A 221 12.82 -0.36 13.00
C MET A 221 11.72 0.53 13.59
N ILE A 222 11.41 0.37 14.88
CA ILE A 222 10.51 1.22 15.66
C ILE A 222 11.23 2.51 16.12
N THR A 223 12.40 2.41 16.74
CA THR A 223 13.03 3.52 17.46
C THR A 223 13.94 4.40 16.60
N GLY A 224 14.08 4.12 15.30
CA GLY A 224 14.79 4.96 14.34
C GLY A 224 16.29 5.09 14.63
N GLY A 225 17.10 4.18 14.06
CA GLY A 225 18.53 4.44 13.86
C GLY A 225 18.76 5.27 12.59
N GLU A 226 19.60 6.31 12.70
CA GLU A 226 19.98 7.31 11.68
C GLU A 226 18.87 7.78 10.73
N GLY A 227 17.94 8.56 11.29
CA GLY A 227 16.91 9.28 10.53
C GLY A 227 15.52 8.97 11.05
N TRP A 228 15.13 9.68 12.11
CA TRP A 228 13.83 9.74 12.78
C TRP A 228 12.71 8.78 12.29
N ARG A 229 12.36 7.80 13.14
CA ARG A 229 11.05 7.13 13.14
C ARG A 229 10.38 7.41 14.50
N THR A 230 9.34 8.22 14.50
CA THR A 230 8.45 8.44 15.65
C THR A 230 7.02 8.14 15.22
N PHE A 231 6.39 7.20 15.92
CA PHE A 231 4.98 6.83 15.78
C PHE A 231 4.07 7.81 16.52
#